data_AF-A0A061LUW0-F1
#
_entry.id   AF-A0A061LUW0-F1
#
_cell.length_a   1.000
_cell.length_b   1.000
_cell.length_c   1.000
_cell.angle_alpha   90.00
_cell.angle_beta   90.00
_cell.angle_gamma   90.00
#
_symmetry.space_group_name_H-M   'P 1'
#
loop_
_entity.id
_entity.type
_entity.pdbx_description
1 polymer ?
#
loop_
_entity_poly.entity_id
_entity_poly.type
_entity_poly.pdbx_seq_one_letter_code
_entity_poly.pdbx_strand_id
1 'polypeptide(L)'
;MGYFVLVIAQTLVLPVASGIVELAAAGGDPVLIIGKWWVFWGVGTRLLVAGAAQLSGRGPTSEILGAAAPSPQETQLTRELGTANVGMGLAGLFALVPGWAVPAGLAGGVFLLLAGLLHVAKKGKEPRESLATWTDLLVGIAVLALAGYTLFGALAS
;
A
#
# COMPACT_ATOMS: atom_id res chain seq x y z
N MET A 1 2.92 -15.93 -11.38
CA MET A 1 4.23 -15.49 -10.86
C MET A 1 4.35 -13.97 -10.78
N GLY A 2 4.08 -13.22 -11.87
CA GLY A 2 4.25 -11.75 -11.90
C GLY A 2 3.58 -10.97 -10.76
N TYR A 3 2.35 -11.33 -10.37
CA TYR A 3 1.66 -10.71 -9.22
C TYR A 3 2.46 -10.81 -7.91
N PHE A 4 2.97 -12.00 -7.57
CA PHE A 4 3.72 -12.22 -6.33
C PHE A 4 5.00 -11.39 -6.31
N VAL A 5 5.74 -11.40 -7.42
CA VAL A 5 6.98 -10.63 -7.58
C VAL A 5 6.70 -9.14 -7.39
N LEU A 6 5.68 -8.61 -8.07
CA LEU A 6 5.31 -7.20 -7.98
C LEU A 6 4.94 -6.79 -6.54
N VAL A 7 4.04 -7.54 -5.90
CA VAL A 7 3.55 -7.22 -4.55
C VAL A 7 4.67 -7.31 -3.52
N ILE A 8 5.51 -8.35 -3.58
CA ILE A 8 6.67 -8.50 -2.68
C ILE A 8 7.70 -7.40 -2.92
N ALA A 9 7.95 -7.06 -4.19
CA ALA A 9 8.86 -5.97 -4.53
C ALA A 9 8.39 -4.64 -3.94
N GLN A 10 7.13 -4.25 -4.17
CA GLN A 10 6.58 -2.97 -3.70
C GLN A 10 6.37 -2.91 -2.18
N THR A 11 6.20 -4.05 -1.52
CA THR A 11 5.90 -4.08 -0.07
C THR A 11 7.15 -4.24 0.79
N LEU A 12 8.19 -4.91 0.28
CA LEU A 12 9.35 -5.26 1.08
C LEU A 12 10.66 -4.88 0.38
N VAL A 13 10.91 -5.43 -0.81
CA VAL A 13 12.25 -5.33 -1.43
C VAL A 13 12.62 -3.90 -1.76
N LEU A 14 11.74 -3.19 -2.47
CA LEU A 14 11.99 -1.81 -2.92
C LEU A 14 12.00 -0.82 -1.74
N PRO A 15 11.04 -0.83 -0.80
CA PRO A 15 11.13 0.03 0.39
C PRO A 15 12.44 -0.15 1.17
N VAL A 16 12.84 -1.40 1.46
CA VAL A 16 14.05 -1.70 2.22
C VAL A 16 15.30 -1.27 1.44
N ALA A 17 15.39 -1.65 0.16
CA ALA A 17 16.54 -1.31 -0.65
C ALA A 17 16.71 0.20 -0.81
N SER A 18 15.62 0.93 -1.10
CA SER A 18 15.66 2.38 -1.21
C SER A 18 16.05 3.05 0.12
N GLY A 19 15.49 2.58 1.25
CA GLY A 19 15.84 3.09 2.56
C GLY A 19 17.30 2.84 2.94
N ILE A 20 17.82 1.64 2.69
CA ILE A 20 19.23 1.30 2.94
C ILE A 20 20.16 2.16 2.09
N VAL A 21 19.88 2.29 0.79
CA VAL A 21 20.70 3.09 -0.12
C VAL A 21 20.72 4.55 0.33
N GLU A 22 19.58 5.12 0.69
CA GLU A 22 19.53 6.50 1.17
C GLU A 22 20.27 6.69 2.50
N LEU A 23 20.07 5.79 3.46
CA LEU A 23 20.78 5.84 4.74
C LEU A 23 22.30 5.75 4.55
N ALA A 24 22.76 4.88 3.63
CA ALA A 24 24.17 4.73 3.34
C ALA A 24 24.77 5.95 2.61
N ALA A 25 24.00 6.58 1.72
CA ALA A 25 24.48 7.68 0.89
C ALA A 25 24.36 9.07 1.55
N ALA A 26 23.30 9.30 2.34
CA ALA A 26 22.95 10.62 2.87
C ALA A 26 22.79 10.64 4.41
N GLY A 27 22.70 9.47 5.07
CA GLY A 27 22.41 9.38 6.49
C GLY A 27 21.00 9.87 6.83
N GLY A 28 20.75 10.13 8.12
CA GLY A 28 19.47 10.64 8.63
C GLY A 28 18.78 9.65 9.58
N ASP A 29 17.54 9.98 9.94
CA ASP A 29 16.73 9.17 10.84
C ASP A 29 16.23 7.89 10.12
N PRO A 30 16.58 6.68 10.59
CA PRO A 30 16.18 5.44 9.95
C PRO A 30 14.67 5.24 9.88
N VAL A 31 13.92 5.65 10.89
CA VAL A 31 12.46 5.48 10.92
C VAL A 31 11.81 6.38 9.88
N LEU A 32 12.23 7.64 9.79
CA LEU A 32 11.70 8.59 8.80
C LEU A 32 12.03 8.16 7.37
N ILE A 33 13.27 7.72 7.13
CA ILE A 33 13.72 7.31 5.80
C ILE A 33 13.08 6.00 5.38
N ILE A 34 13.08 4.97 6.23
CA ILE A 34 12.45 3.70 5.86
C ILE A 34 10.94 3.89 5.72
N GLY A 35 10.31 4.62 6.63
CA GLY A 35 8.88 4.91 6.61
C GLY A 35 8.45 5.62 5.33
N LYS A 36 9.15 6.67 4.88
CA LYS A 36 8.76 7.36 3.62
C LYS A 36 8.87 6.45 2.40
N TRP A 37 9.84 5.53 2.36
CA TRP A 37 9.97 4.59 1.25
C TRP A 37 8.85 3.54 1.28
N TRP A 38 8.38 3.15 2.47
CA TRP A 38 7.19 2.33 2.61
C TRP A 38 5.92 3.06 2.16
N VAL A 39 5.81 4.36 2.42
CA VAL A 39 4.71 5.17 1.86
C VAL A 39 4.82 5.22 0.34
N PHE A 40 5.97 5.58 -0.22
CA PHE A 40 6.14 5.73 -1.66
C PHE A 40 5.83 4.44 -2.41
N TRP A 41 6.44 3.32 -2.01
CA TRP A 41 6.27 2.04 -2.69
C TRP A 41 4.98 1.33 -2.28
N GLY A 42 4.79 1.13 -0.97
CA GLY A 42 3.71 0.31 -0.41
C GLY A 42 2.33 0.97 -0.48
N VAL A 43 2.25 2.29 -0.35
CA VAL A 43 1.01 3.05 -0.59
C VAL A 43 1.01 3.57 -2.02
N GLY A 44 1.99 4.38 -2.40
CA GLY A 44 1.96 5.12 -3.66
C GLY A 44 1.89 4.23 -4.89
N THR A 45 2.99 3.54 -5.20
CA THR A 45 3.06 2.73 -6.43
C THR A 45 2.13 1.51 -6.39
N ARG A 46 1.97 0.86 -5.24
CA ARG A 46 1.19 -0.37 -5.11
C ARG A 46 -0.30 -0.10 -5.30
N LEU A 47 -0.85 0.92 -4.63
CA LEU A 47 -2.25 1.31 -4.83
C LEU A 47 -2.48 1.86 -6.24
N LEU A 48 -1.51 2.60 -6.81
CA LEU A 48 -1.64 3.08 -8.18
C LEU A 48 -1.74 1.92 -9.19
N VAL A 49 -0.90 0.89 -9.06
CA VAL A 49 -0.96 -0.29 -9.94
C VAL A 49 -2.23 -1.10 -9.70
N ALA A 50 -2.64 -1.29 -8.44
CA ALA A 50 -3.90 -1.97 -8.11
C ALA A 50 -5.11 -1.24 -8.70
N GLY A 51 -5.15 0.09 -8.54
CA GLY A 51 -6.20 0.95 -9.08
C GLY A 51 -6.23 0.95 -10.61
N ALA A 52 -5.07 1.06 -11.26
CA ALA A 52 -4.98 0.96 -12.72
C ALA A 52 -5.48 -0.40 -13.24
N ALA A 53 -5.12 -1.50 -12.57
CA ALA A 53 -5.61 -2.83 -12.91
C ALA A 53 -7.15 -2.92 -12.77
N GLN A 54 -7.70 -2.42 -11.65
CA GLN A 54 -9.14 -2.38 -11.38
C GLN A 54 -9.92 -1.55 -12.42
N LEU A 55 -9.39 -0.40 -12.83
CA LEU A 55 -10.00 0.46 -13.83
C LEU A 55 -9.90 -0.09 -15.25
N SER A 56 -8.80 -0.79 -15.57
CA SER A 56 -8.58 -1.33 -16.91
C SER A 56 -9.51 -2.49 -17.28
N GLY A 57 -10.16 -3.12 -16.29
CA GLY A 57 -10.90 -4.36 -16.46
C GLY A 57 -10.02 -5.55 -16.90
N ARG A 58 -8.68 -5.39 -16.91
CA ARG A 58 -7.69 -6.38 -17.31
C ARG A 58 -6.85 -6.76 -16.09
N GLY A 59 -7.14 -7.91 -15.49
CA GLY A 59 -6.36 -8.45 -14.37
C GLY A 59 -7.16 -9.47 -13.55
N PRO A 60 -6.55 -10.13 -12.54
CA PRO A 60 -7.25 -11.07 -11.64
C PRO A 60 -8.46 -10.46 -10.93
N THR A 61 -8.51 -9.13 -10.85
CA THR A 61 -9.63 -8.36 -10.33
C THR A 61 -10.79 -8.24 -11.30
N SER A 62 -10.74 -8.78 -12.53
CA SER A 62 -11.93 -8.94 -13.38
C SER A 62 -12.84 -10.10 -12.94
N GLU A 63 -12.35 -10.98 -12.06
CA GLU A 63 -13.11 -12.01 -11.33
C GLU A 63 -13.52 -11.52 -9.92
N ILE A 64 -13.68 -10.21 -9.78
CA ILE A 64 -13.81 -9.38 -8.57
C ILE A 64 -14.12 -10.19 -7.30
N LEU A 65 -13.14 -10.22 -6.37
CA LEU A 65 -13.25 -10.84 -5.04
C LEU A 65 -13.56 -12.35 -5.02
N GLY A 66 -13.39 -13.05 -6.16
CA GLY A 66 -13.66 -14.47 -6.31
C GLY A 66 -14.99 -14.79 -7.00
N ALA A 67 -15.65 -13.80 -7.61
CA ALA A 67 -16.85 -14.01 -8.41
C ALA A 67 -16.49 -14.47 -9.83
N ALA A 68 -16.89 -15.69 -10.18
CA ALA A 68 -16.72 -16.26 -11.53
C ALA A 68 -17.50 -15.50 -12.62
N ALA A 69 -18.55 -14.76 -12.23
CA ALA A 69 -19.35 -13.91 -13.11
C ALA A 69 -19.86 -12.70 -12.33
N PRO A 70 -19.11 -11.58 -12.31
CA PRO A 70 -19.49 -10.40 -11.54
C PRO A 70 -20.71 -9.69 -12.14
N SER A 71 -21.61 -9.25 -11.27
CA SER A 71 -22.73 -8.38 -11.59
C SER A 71 -22.27 -6.98 -12.04
N PRO A 72 -23.14 -6.20 -12.70
CA PRO A 72 -22.87 -4.80 -13.01
C PRO A 72 -22.52 -3.97 -11.76
N GLN A 73 -23.14 -4.26 -10.62
CA GLN A 73 -22.91 -3.57 -9.35
C GLN A 73 -21.51 -3.88 -8.78
N GLU A 74 -21.10 -5.14 -8.80
CA GLU A 74 -19.74 -5.54 -8.36
C GLU A 74 -18.66 -4.92 -9.27
N THR A 75 -18.94 -4.85 -10.57
CA THR A 75 -18.07 -4.18 -11.54
C THR A 75 -17.95 -2.69 -11.26
N GLN A 76 -19.06 -2.01 -10.96
CA GLN A 76 -19.06 -0.61 -10.58
C GLN A 76 -18.28 -0.39 -9.27
N LEU A 77 -18.54 -1.19 -8.23
CA LEU A 77 -17.83 -1.11 -6.95
C LEU A 77 -16.31 -1.26 -7.14
N THR A 78 -15.87 -2.16 -8.01
CA THR A 78 -14.45 -2.35 -8.31
C THR A 78 -13.83 -1.13 -8.98
N ARG A 79 -14.57 -0.43 -9.85
CA ARG A 79 -14.09 0.81 -10.48
C ARG A 79 -14.02 1.96 -9.49
N GLU A 80 -14.97 2.05 -8.57
CA GLU A 80 -14.97 3.04 -7.49
C GLU A 80 -13.77 2.79 -6.55
N LEU A 81 -13.55 1.53 -6.16
CA LEU A 81 -12.37 1.13 -5.39
C LEU A 81 -11.06 1.40 -6.15
N GLY A 82 -11.05 1.13 -7.46
CA GLY A 82 -9.93 1.43 -8.33
C GLY A 82 -9.61 2.92 -8.39
N THR A 83 -10.63 3.76 -8.46
CA THR A 83 -10.49 5.22 -8.43
C THR A 83 -9.93 5.69 -7.08
N ALA A 84 -10.43 5.14 -5.98
CA ALA A 84 -9.90 5.44 -4.65
C ALA A 84 -8.42 5.05 -4.52
N ASN A 85 -8.05 3.86 -5.01
CA ASN A 85 -6.67 3.38 -5.02
C ASN A 85 -5.75 4.26 -5.89
N VAL A 86 -6.22 4.73 -7.04
CA VAL A 86 -5.46 5.70 -7.85
C VAL A 86 -5.26 7.01 -7.08
N GLY A 87 -6.30 7.56 -6.46
CA GLY A 87 -6.20 8.80 -5.68
C GLY A 87 -5.20 8.68 -4.52
N MET A 88 -5.32 7.63 -3.71
CA MET A 88 -4.40 7.36 -2.60
C MET A 88 -2.99 7.03 -3.09
N GLY A 89 -2.86 6.30 -4.20
CA GLY A 89 -1.58 5.97 -4.83
C GLY A 89 -0.86 7.22 -5.33
N LEU A 90 -1.56 8.11 -6.03
CA LEU A 90 -0.99 9.39 -6.47
C LEU A 90 -0.53 10.25 -5.29
N ALA A 91 -1.34 10.32 -4.22
CA ALA A 91 -0.93 11.01 -3.00
C ALA A 91 0.35 10.39 -2.41
N GLY A 92 0.43 9.06 -2.29
CA GLY A 92 1.59 8.35 -1.77
C GLY A 92 2.90 8.59 -2.53
N LEU A 93 2.84 8.92 -3.84
CA LEU A 93 4.05 9.29 -4.60
C LEU A 93 4.71 10.58 -4.10
N PHE A 94 3.95 11.48 -3.47
CA PHE A 94 4.48 12.70 -2.86
C PHE A 94 5.27 12.46 -1.56
N ALA A 95 5.40 11.21 -1.09
CA ALA A 95 6.19 10.90 0.10
C ALA A 95 7.68 11.29 -0.02
N LEU A 96 8.19 11.48 -1.23
CA LEU A 96 9.55 11.96 -1.47
C LEU A 96 9.70 13.47 -1.33
N VAL A 97 8.58 14.22 -1.28
CA VAL A 97 8.62 15.65 -0.95
C VAL A 97 8.91 15.78 0.56
N PRO A 98 9.90 16.60 0.96
CA PRO A 98 10.24 16.78 2.38
C PRO A 98 9.01 17.12 3.23
N GLY A 99 8.79 16.35 4.31
CA GLY A 99 7.66 16.52 5.22
C GLY A 99 6.32 15.91 4.78
N TRP A 100 6.22 15.38 3.55
CA TRP A 100 4.95 14.88 3.02
C TRP A 100 4.68 13.40 3.29
N ALA A 101 5.67 12.61 3.72
CA ALA A 101 5.51 11.16 3.89
C ALA A 101 4.27 10.75 4.70
N VAL A 102 4.05 11.36 5.87
CA VAL A 102 2.88 11.06 6.72
C VAL A 102 1.57 11.49 6.05
N PRO A 103 1.34 12.77 5.70
CA PRO A 103 0.05 13.17 5.10
C PRO A 103 -0.23 12.49 3.75
N ALA A 104 0.80 12.20 2.94
CA ALA A 104 0.68 11.49 1.68
C ALA A 104 0.29 10.02 1.86
N GLY A 105 0.76 9.38 2.94
CA GLY A 105 0.58 7.95 3.17
C GLY A 105 -0.61 7.58 4.03
N LEU A 106 -1.09 8.48 4.90
CA LEU A 106 -1.98 8.09 6.00
C LEU A 106 -3.30 7.47 5.53
N ALA A 107 -3.98 8.10 4.56
CA ALA A 107 -5.24 7.59 4.04
C ALA A 107 -5.08 6.18 3.42
N GLY A 108 -4.06 6.00 2.58
CA GLY A 108 -3.79 4.72 1.93
C GLY A 108 -3.27 3.65 2.90
N GLY A 109 -2.44 4.03 3.87
CA GLY A 109 -1.94 3.12 4.91
C GLY A 109 -3.07 2.61 5.82
N VAL A 110 -3.97 3.50 6.26
CA VAL A 110 -5.16 3.11 7.04
C VAL A 110 -6.09 2.23 6.21
N PHE A 111 -6.34 2.60 4.95
CA PHE A 111 -7.15 1.79 4.04
C PHE A 111 -6.60 0.37 3.91
N LEU A 112 -5.29 0.22 3.65
CA LEU A 112 -4.63 -1.08 3.57
C LEU A 112 -4.71 -1.84 4.89
N LEU A 113 -4.45 -1.20 6.03
CA LEU A 113 -4.56 -1.87 7.33
C LEU A 113 -5.95 -2.48 7.55
N LEU A 114 -6.99 -1.68 7.30
CA LEU A 114 -8.38 -2.10 7.49
C LEU A 114 -8.76 -3.21 6.51
N ALA A 115 -8.34 -3.10 5.24
CA ALA A 115 -8.51 -4.17 4.26
C ALA A 115 -7.84 -5.47 4.73
N GLY A 116 -6.58 -5.41 5.17
CA GLY A 116 -5.87 -6.55 5.74
C GLY A 116 -6.63 -7.18 6.91
N LEU A 117 -7.07 -6.38 7.88
CA LEU A 117 -7.81 -6.84 9.06
C LEU A 117 -9.13 -7.54 8.70
N LEU A 118 -9.89 -7.00 7.75
CA LEU A 118 -11.13 -7.62 7.27
C LEU A 118 -10.89 -9.00 6.65
N HIS A 119 -9.75 -9.18 5.98
CA HIS A 119 -9.40 -10.45 5.34
C HIS A 119 -8.68 -11.43 6.28
N VAL A 120 -8.22 -11.04 7.47
CA VAL A 120 -7.54 -11.95 8.41
C VAL A 120 -8.42 -13.15 8.77
N ALA A 121 -9.67 -12.91 9.15
CA ALA A 121 -10.59 -13.93 9.65
C ALA A 121 -11.19 -14.83 8.55
N LYS A 122 -11.03 -14.49 7.27
CA LYS A 122 -11.57 -15.26 6.15
C LYS A 122 -10.90 -16.64 6.07
N LYS A 123 -11.69 -17.72 6.01
CA LYS A 123 -11.18 -19.09 5.81
C LYS A 123 -11.11 -19.42 4.32
N GLY A 124 -10.22 -20.34 3.94
CA GLY A 124 -10.11 -20.82 2.55
C GLY A 124 -9.56 -19.79 1.56
N LYS A 125 -8.64 -18.92 2.00
CA LYS A 125 -8.02 -17.91 1.13
C LYS A 125 -7.14 -18.57 0.08
N GLU A 126 -7.30 -18.15 -1.16
CA GLU A 126 -6.35 -18.45 -2.23
C GLU A 126 -4.97 -17.81 -1.95
N PRO A 127 -3.86 -18.35 -2.47
CA PRO A 127 -2.51 -17.86 -2.16
C PRO A 127 -2.28 -16.37 -2.45
N ARG A 128 -2.91 -15.83 -3.50
CA ARG A 128 -2.81 -14.39 -3.83
C ARG A 128 -3.52 -13.53 -2.81
N GLU A 129 -4.69 -13.96 -2.34
CA GLU A 129 -5.44 -13.27 -1.29
C GLU A 129 -4.70 -13.32 0.05
N SER A 130 -4.08 -14.45 0.37
CA SER A 130 -3.23 -14.57 1.56
C SER A 130 -2.05 -13.58 1.50
N LEU A 131 -1.36 -13.51 0.35
CA LEU A 131 -0.28 -12.53 0.16
C LEU A 131 -0.77 -11.10 0.33
N ALA A 132 -1.86 -10.73 -0.36
CA ALA A 132 -2.47 -9.41 -0.26
C ALA A 132 -2.73 -9.03 1.20
N THR A 133 -3.44 -9.91 1.94
CA THR A 133 -3.78 -9.72 3.36
C THR A 133 -2.55 -9.36 4.20
N TRP A 134 -1.48 -10.15 4.11
CA TRP A 134 -0.28 -9.91 4.93
C TRP A 134 0.47 -8.66 4.50
N THR A 135 0.56 -8.40 3.20
CA THR A 135 1.21 -7.18 2.70
C THR A 135 0.43 -5.92 3.04
N ASP A 136 -0.90 -5.97 3.04
CA ASP A 136 -1.77 -4.86 3.43
C ASP A 136 -1.58 -4.50 4.91
N LEU A 137 -1.57 -5.50 5.80
CA LEU A 137 -1.26 -5.32 7.21
C LEU A 137 0.13 -4.71 7.42
N LEU A 138 1.15 -5.23 6.73
CA LEU A 138 2.53 -4.75 6.87
C LEU A 138 2.66 -3.28 6.46
N VAL A 139 2.12 -2.89 5.29
CA VAL A 139 2.15 -1.49 4.85
C VAL A 139 1.38 -0.61 5.83
N GLY A 140 0.18 -1.04 6.24
CA GLY A 140 -0.64 -0.28 7.18
C GLY A 140 0.07 -0.03 8.52
N ILE A 141 0.67 -1.07 9.09
CA ILE A 141 1.46 -0.96 10.34
C ILE A 141 2.67 -0.05 10.14
N ALA A 142 3.41 -0.19 9.04
CA ALA A 142 4.58 0.65 8.77
C ALA A 142 4.22 2.15 8.67
N VAL A 143 3.12 2.48 7.99
CA VAL A 143 2.63 3.86 7.87
C VAL A 143 2.15 4.40 9.21
N LEU A 144 1.42 3.62 10.01
CA LEU A 144 0.99 4.05 11.34
C LEU A 144 2.15 4.19 12.32
N ALA A 145 3.15 3.32 12.24
CA ALA A 145 4.37 3.44 13.03
C ALA A 145 5.13 4.72 12.68
N LEU A 146 5.26 5.05 11.38
CA LEU A 146 5.84 6.31 10.93
C LEU A 146 5.03 7.51 11.48
N ALA A 147 3.71 7.50 11.32
CA ALA A 147 2.85 8.59 11.79
C ALA A 147 2.95 8.78 13.31
N GLY A 148 2.94 7.69 14.08
CA GLY A 148 3.11 7.70 15.53
C GLY A 148 4.48 8.23 15.95
N TYR A 149 5.56 7.81 15.27
CA TYR A 149 6.91 8.31 15.50
C TYR A 149 7.02 9.81 15.24
N THR A 150 6.50 10.28 14.10
CA THR A 150 6.50 11.71 13.75
C THR A 150 5.67 12.54 14.75
N LEU A 151 4.48 12.05 15.14
CA LEU A 151 3.64 12.73 16.11
C LEU A 151 4.31 12.83 17.48
N PHE A 152 4.89 11.72 17.98
CA PHE A 152 5.60 11.72 19.24
C PHE A 152 6.79 12.68 19.23
N GLY A 153 7.58 12.68 18.16
CA GLY A 153 8.70 13.61 17.98
C GLY A 153 8.26 15.07 18.02
N ALA A 154 7.12 15.41 17.39
CA ALA A 154 6.57 16.76 17.38
C ALA A 154 5.98 17.19 18.74
N LEU A 155 5.49 16.26 19.56
CA LEU A 155 4.95 16.55 20.90
C LEU A 155 6.04 16.66 21.97
N ALA A 156 7.23 16.09 21.72
CA ALA A 156 8.35 16.10 22.64
C ALA A 156 9.34 17.26 22.41
N SER A 157 9.18 18.04 21.34
CA SER A 157 9.96 19.22 20.97
C SER A 157 9.32 20.51 21.48
#